data_AF-A0A8X6VDQ8-F1
#
_entry.id   AF-A0A8X6VDQ8-F1
#
_cell.length_a   1.000
_cell.length_b   1.000
_cell.length_c   1.000
_cell.angle_alpha   90.00
_cell.angle_beta   90.00
_cell.angle_gamma   90.00
#
_symmetry.space_group_name_H-M   'P 1'
#
loop_
_entity.id
_entity.type
_entity.pdbx_description
1 polymer ?
#
loop_
_entity_poly.entity_id
_entity_poly.type
_entity_poly.pdbx_seq_one_letter_code
_entity_poly.pdbx_strand_id
1 'polypeptide(L)'
;MTVWCALWASGIISPYFFKNDEGHKVTVNGDRYRAMITNFFILELNNHDVQELRFQQDGATCHTARATIELLKDTFGDRLISRFGPVN
;
A
#
# COMPACT_ATOMS: atom_id res chain seq x y z
N MET A 1 -7.71 15.56 -7.11
CA MET A 1 -6.66 14.53 -7.29
C MET A 1 -6.79 13.48 -6.19
N THR A 2 -6.58 12.19 -6.46
CA THR A 2 -6.35 11.19 -5.40
C THR A 2 -4.90 10.75 -5.50
N VAL A 3 -4.18 10.86 -4.39
CA VAL A 3 -2.77 10.50 -4.28
C VAL A 3 -2.64 9.50 -3.14
N TRP A 4 -1.77 8.51 -3.31
CA TRP A 4 -1.29 7.68 -2.23
C TRP A 4 0.18 8.01 -1.99
N CYS A 5 0.60 8.02 -0.74
CA CYS A 5 1.97 8.33 -0.35
C CYS A 5 2.32 7.44 0.84
N ALA A 6 3.52 6.86 0.81
CA ALA A 6 4.10 6.25 2.00
C ALA A 6 5.17 7.16 2.59
N LEU A 7 5.22 7.19 3.92
CA LEU A 7 6.15 8.00 4.69
C LEU A 7 6.88 7.10 5.66
N TRP A 8 8.15 7.39 5.91
CA TRP A 8 8.96 6.71 6.91
C TRP A 8 9.93 7.72 7.55
N ALA A 9 10.59 7.32 8.64
CA ALA A 9 11.40 8.25 9.44
C ALA A 9 12.48 8.99 8.63
N SER A 10 13.00 8.36 7.57
CA SER A 10 14.10 8.89 6.75
C SER A 10 13.63 9.55 5.45
N GLY A 11 12.33 9.66 5.18
CA GLY A 11 11.84 10.36 3.99
C GLY A 11 10.43 10.00 3.51
N ILE A 12 10.23 10.15 2.20
CA ILE A 12 8.98 9.89 1.51
C ILE A 12 9.22 8.78 0.50
N ILE A 13 8.39 7.73 0.54
CA ILE A 13 8.29 6.78 -0.57
C ILE A 13 7.27 7.38 -1.55
N SER A 14 7.76 7.64 -2.76
CA SER A 14 7.20 8.51 -3.81
C SER A 14 5.66 8.51 -3.91
N PRO A 15 5.02 9.67 -4.21
CA PRO A 15 3.58 9.74 -4.36
C PRO A 15 3.09 8.99 -5.60
N TYR A 16 2.09 8.13 -5.44
CA TYR A 16 1.36 7.49 -6.51
C TYR A 16 0.07 8.25 -6.84
N PHE A 17 -0.11 8.63 -8.11
CA PHE A 17 -1.31 9.33 -8.56
C PHE A 17 -2.28 8.38 -9.24
N PHE A 18 -3.50 8.27 -8.70
CA PHE A 18 -4.56 7.49 -9.36
C PHE A 18 -5.18 8.30 -10.49
N LYS A 19 -4.76 7.99 -11.72
CA LYS A 19 -5.25 8.59 -12.97
C LYS A 19 -5.52 7.52 -14.03
N ASN A 20 -6.39 7.79 -14.98
CA ASN A 20 -6.53 6.98 -16.21
C ASN A 20 -5.49 7.42 -17.26
N ASP A 21 -5.50 6.79 -18.43
CA ASP A 21 -4.55 7.06 -19.52
C ASP A 21 -4.63 8.50 -20.06
N GLU A 22 -5.77 9.16 -19.89
CA GLU A 22 -5.99 10.57 -20.25
C GLU A 22 -5.57 11.55 -19.11
N GLY A 23 -5.06 11.03 -18.00
CA GLY A 23 -4.65 11.83 -16.84
C GLY A 23 -5.80 12.26 -15.92
N HIS A 24 -7.03 11.83 -16.17
CA HIS A 24 -8.19 12.11 -15.33
C HIS A 24 -8.16 11.32 -14.01
N LYS A 25 -8.58 11.95 -12.92
CA LYS A 25 -8.66 11.33 -11.59
C LYS A 25 -9.59 10.11 -11.62
N VAL A 26 -9.15 8.99 -11.05
CA VAL A 26 -10.01 7.81 -10.87
C VAL A 26 -10.29 7.52 -9.40
N THR A 27 -11.42 6.86 -9.14
CA THR A 27 -11.77 6.36 -7.80
C THR A 27 -10.89 5.18 -7.44
N VAL A 28 -10.33 5.21 -6.22
CA VAL A 28 -9.57 4.09 -5.67
C VAL A 28 -10.54 3.01 -5.24
N ASN A 29 -10.43 1.85 -5.87
CA ASN A 29 -11.13 0.63 -5.49
C ASN A 29 -10.09 -0.43 -5.07
N GLY A 30 -10.57 -1.61 -4.66
CA GLY A 30 -9.68 -2.69 -4.24
C GLY A 30 -8.65 -3.08 -5.30
N ASP A 31 -9.07 -3.20 -6.57
CA ASP A 31 -8.21 -3.65 -7.66
C ASP A 31 -7.10 -2.63 -7.96
N ARG A 32 -7.45 -1.35 -8.06
CA ARG A 32 -6.48 -0.27 -8.28
C ARG A 32 -5.54 -0.12 -7.08
N TYR A 33 -6.05 -0.31 -5.87
CA TYR A 33 -5.22 -0.25 -4.67
C TYR A 33 -4.20 -1.39 -4.63
N ARG A 34 -4.62 -2.63 -4.90
CA ARG A 34 -3.70 -3.77 -4.97
C ARG A 34 -2.71 -3.66 -6.12
N ALA A 35 -3.15 -3.18 -7.28
CA ALA A 35 -2.25 -2.93 -8.42
C ALA A 35 -1.19 -1.86 -8.10
N MET A 36 -1.56 -0.80 -7.36
CA MET A 36 -0.59 0.19 -6.87
C MET A 36 0.39 -0.46 -5.89
N ILE A 37 -0.07 -1.30 -4.96
CA ILE A 37 0.82 -2.01 -4.03
C ILE A 37 1.84 -2.86 -4.79
N THR A 38 1.40 -3.71 -5.72
CA THR A 38 2.27 -4.67 -6.42
C THR A 38 3.19 -4.00 -7.42
N ASN A 39 2.66 -3.07 -8.22
CA ASN A 39 3.36 -2.55 -9.40
C ASN A 39 4.15 -1.27 -9.11
N PHE A 40 3.97 -0.70 -7.92
CA PHE A 40 4.66 0.53 -7.53
C PHE A 40 5.25 0.41 -6.13
N PHE A 41 4.42 0.29 -5.09
CA PHE A 41 4.93 0.44 -3.71
C PHE A 41 5.96 -0.62 -3.33
N ILE A 42 5.69 -1.91 -3.59
CA ILE A 42 6.64 -2.99 -3.28
C ILE A 42 7.92 -2.85 -4.11
N LEU A 43 7.84 -2.34 -5.36
CA LEU A 43 9.02 -2.12 -6.19
C LEU A 43 9.90 -0.99 -5.63
N GLU A 44 9.30 0.09 -5.14
CA GLU A 44 10.04 1.19 -4.48
C GLU A 44 10.76 0.70 -3.21
N LEU A 45 10.20 -0.31 -2.53
CA LEU A 45 10.79 -0.92 -1.35
C LEU A 45 12.03 -1.77 -1.63
N ASN A 46 12.27 -2.23 -2.87
CA ASN A 46 13.45 -3.05 -3.20
C ASN A 46 14.79 -2.35 -2.90
N ASN A 47 14.78 -1.01 -2.81
CA ASN A 47 15.96 -0.22 -2.45
C ASN A 47 16.13 -0.05 -0.93
N HIS A 48 15.28 -0.69 -0.13
CA HIS A 48 15.21 -0.56 1.32
C HIS A 48 15.20 -1.93 2.00
N ASP A 49 15.68 -2.00 3.24
CA ASP A 49 15.57 -3.21 4.04
C ASP A 49 14.13 -3.38 4.54
N VAL A 50 13.32 -4.07 3.73
CA VAL A 50 11.90 -4.28 4.00
C VAL A 50 11.67 -5.06 5.29
N GLN A 51 12.63 -5.85 5.77
CA GLN A 51 12.46 -6.69 6.96
C GLN A 51 12.38 -5.89 8.25
N GLU A 52 12.93 -4.67 8.27
CA GLU A 52 12.91 -3.78 9.43
C GLU A 52 11.67 -2.85 9.44
N LEU A 53 10.87 -2.82 8.36
CA LEU A 53 9.76 -1.88 8.21
C LEU A 53 8.43 -2.42 8.72
N ARG A 54 7.63 -1.59 9.38
CA ARG A 54 6.22 -1.89 9.64
C ARG A 54 5.34 -1.14 8.65
N PHE A 55 4.32 -1.82 8.12
CA PHE A 55 3.35 -1.18 7.24
C PHE A 55 2.06 -0.91 8.03
N GLN A 56 1.58 0.34 7.99
CA GLN A 56 0.35 0.74 8.64
C GLN A 56 -0.61 1.38 7.64
N GLN A 57 -1.88 0.99 7.70
CA GLN A 57 -2.96 1.56 6.88
C GLN A 57 -4.24 1.74 7.71
N ASP A 58 -5.14 2.61 7.24
CA ASP A 58 -6.42 2.89 7.89
C ASP A 58 -7.48 1.81 7.58
N GLY A 59 -8.68 2.00 8.15
CA GLY A 59 -9.78 1.04 8.06
C GLY A 59 -10.63 1.10 6.78
N ALA A 60 -10.14 1.72 5.70
CA ALA A 60 -10.91 1.85 4.46
C ALA A 60 -11.21 0.48 3.83
N THR A 61 -12.40 0.33 3.23
CA THR A 61 -12.88 -0.97 2.73
C THR A 61 -11.91 -1.63 1.73
N CYS A 62 -11.26 -0.87 0.85
CA CYS A 62 -10.27 -1.42 -0.08
C CYS A 62 -8.96 -1.85 0.59
N HIS A 63 -8.59 -1.22 1.70
CA HIS A 63 -7.36 -1.50 2.46
C HIS A 63 -7.53 -2.75 3.33
N THR A 64 -8.74 -2.95 3.87
CA THR A 64 -9.05 -4.06 4.79
C THR A 64 -9.70 -5.27 4.10
N ALA A 65 -9.88 -5.22 2.77
CA ALA A 65 -10.39 -6.35 2.00
C ALA A 65 -9.43 -7.55 2.15
N ARG A 66 -9.98 -8.77 2.25
CA ARG A 66 -9.18 -9.99 2.48
C ARG A 66 -8.01 -10.12 1.49
N ALA A 67 -8.29 -9.94 0.19
CA ALA A 67 -7.26 -10.01 -0.85
C ALA A 67 -6.16 -8.95 -0.70
N THR A 68 -6.48 -7.78 -0.14
CA THR A 68 -5.49 -6.72 0.14
C THR A 68 -4.64 -7.08 1.36
N ILE A 69 -5.26 -7.63 2.41
CA ILE A 69 -4.56 -8.08 3.60
C ILE A 69 -3.61 -9.25 3.28
N GLU A 70 -4.07 -10.24 2.50
CA GLU A 70 -3.24 -11.37 2.06
C GLU A 70 -2.02 -10.87 1.27
N LEU A 71 -2.23 -9.99 0.28
CA LEU A 71 -1.15 -9.37 -0.49
C LEU A 71 -0.11 -8.65 0.40
N LEU A 72 -0.56 -7.88 1.39
CA LEU A 72 0.36 -7.16 2.27
C LEU A 72 1.07 -8.10 3.25
N LYS A 73 0.40 -9.17 3.71
CA LYS A 73 1.01 -10.19 4.57
C LYS A 73 2.16 -10.92 3.87
N ASP A 74 2.08 -11.15 2.57
CA ASP A 74 3.17 -11.78 1.81
C ASP A 74 4.47 -10.96 1.85
N THR A 75 4.36 -9.63 2.00
CA THR A 75 5.54 -8.73 2.05
C THR A 75 5.96 -8.38 3.48
N PHE A 76 4.99 -8.11 4.36
CA PHE A 76 5.24 -7.57 5.70
C PHE A 76 5.07 -8.60 6.82
N GLY A 77 4.40 -9.73 6.56
CA GLY A 77 4.09 -10.73 7.58
C GLY A 77 3.38 -10.12 8.79
N ASP A 78 3.90 -10.42 9.98
CA ASP A 78 3.42 -9.87 11.26
C ASP A 78 3.67 -8.36 11.40
N ARG A 79 4.51 -7.74 10.55
CA ARG A 79 4.79 -6.30 10.60
C ARG A 79 3.66 -5.44 9.98
N LEU A 80 2.53 -6.05 9.61
CA LEU A 80 1.34 -5.36 9.10
C LEU A 80 0.41 -4.90 10.23
N ILE A 81 0.21 -3.58 10.35
CA ILE A 81 -0.76 -2.97 11.26
C ILE A 81 -1.97 -2.49 10.45
N SER A 82 -3.05 -3.27 10.47
CA SER A 82 -4.30 -2.95 9.77
C SER A 82 -5.51 -3.56 10.48
N ARG A 83 -6.70 -3.02 10.22
CA ARG A 83 -7.95 -3.69 10.58
C ARG A 83 -8.06 -5.00 9.79
N PHE A 84 -8.28 -6.10 10.50
CA PHE A 84 -8.20 -7.49 9.99
C PHE A 84 -6.80 -7.96 9.57
N GLY A 85 -5.75 -7.22 9.96
CA GLY A 85 -4.36 -7.66 9.88
C GLY A 85 -4.04 -8.77 10.89
N PRO A 86 -2.79 -9.25 10.94
CA PRO A 86 -2.33 -10.18 11.97
C PRO A 86 -2.52 -9.58 13.38
N VAL A 87 -2.86 -10.44 14.33
CA VAL A 87 -2.91 -10.09 15.76
C VAL A 87 -1.55 -10.45 16.34
N ASN A 88 -0.73 -9.43 16.60
CA ASN A 88 0.54 -9.57 17.30
C ASN A 88 0.40 -9.32 18.80
#